data_AF-A0AB37S5V9-F1
#
_entry.id   AF-A0AB37S5V9-F1
#
_cell.length_a   1.000
_cell.length_b   1.000
_cell.length_c   1.000
_cell.angle_alpha   90.00
_cell.angle_beta   90.00
_cell.angle_gamma   90.00
#
_symmetry.space_group_name_H-M   'P 1'
#
loop_
_entity.id
_entity.type
_entity.pdbx_description
1 polymer ?
#
loop_
_entity_poly.entity_id
_entity_poly.type
_entity_poly.pdbx_seq_one_letter_code
_entity_poly.pdbx_strand_id
1 'polypeptide(L)'
;MFAKNTPLICLKQMPLPGIVIFVHGVNSEGEWFEASEEGLCKGLNRRLGRLDDQMMYHGIDAGQLTPAKYTESVTPDGFLNPDLLADNYIKPEPSFSPVIHFRWGYRATAAELKEYGDKIFLNEKDYWGGGPFTNGCASLPDLWHGGLDDRTMGWMTVQGINPTNRPLYRAPPRAYGVLAALRLARLIESIRRMQADVPITVVCHSQGNIVGLTAAFFGDAFPDVEDPWGRTGHCVADA
;
A
#
# COMPACT_ATOMS: atom_id res chain seq x y z
N MET A 1 44.40 -15.00 -7.82
CA MET A 1 44.53 -16.13 -8.77
C MET A 1 43.68 -17.26 -8.22
N PHE A 2 42.59 -17.64 -8.90
CA PHE A 2 41.82 -18.82 -8.52
C PHE A 2 42.62 -20.07 -8.92
N ALA A 3 42.79 -21.01 -8.00
CA ALA A 3 43.57 -22.23 -8.25
C ALA A 3 42.83 -23.10 -9.29
N LYS A 4 43.60 -23.62 -10.25
CA LYS A 4 43.12 -24.59 -11.24
C LYS A 4 42.59 -25.80 -10.46
N ASN A 5 41.28 -26.06 -10.53
CA ASN A 5 40.52 -27.13 -9.84
C ASN A 5 39.79 -26.77 -8.53
N THR A 6 39.63 -25.49 -8.16
CA THR A 6 38.66 -25.13 -7.10
C THR A 6 37.25 -25.09 -7.70
N PRO A 7 36.29 -25.91 -7.23
CA PRO A 7 34.90 -25.81 -7.67
C PRO A 7 34.34 -24.44 -7.26
N LEU A 8 33.79 -23.71 -8.22
CA LEU A 8 33.07 -22.47 -7.94
C LEU A 8 31.66 -22.85 -7.50
N ILE A 9 31.34 -22.56 -6.24
CA ILE A 9 29.98 -22.70 -5.71
C ILE A 9 29.22 -21.44 -6.14
N CYS A 10 28.28 -21.60 -7.07
CA CYS A 10 27.35 -20.54 -7.44
C CYS A 10 26.06 -20.73 -6.65
N LEU A 11 25.80 -19.80 -5.74
CA LEU A 11 24.61 -19.83 -4.91
C LEU A 11 23.49 -19.10 -5.66
N LYS A 12 22.48 -19.85 -6.11
CA LYS A 12 21.29 -19.27 -6.73
C LYS A 12 20.30 -18.92 -5.62
N GLN A 13 20.06 -17.62 -5.42
CA GLN A 13 19.06 -17.14 -4.48
C GLN A 13 17.69 -17.76 -4.80
N MET A 14 17.02 -18.32 -3.80
CA MET A 14 15.66 -18.81 -3.98
C MET A 14 14.72 -17.64 -4.33
N PRO A 15 13.77 -17.82 -5.28
CA PRO A 15 12.88 -16.74 -5.70
C PRO A 15 11.99 -16.27 -4.55
N LEU A 16 11.45 -15.05 -4.63
CA LEU A 16 10.35 -14.64 -3.77
C LEU A 16 9.12 -15.52 -4.05
N PRO A 17 8.30 -15.85 -3.04
CA PRO A 17 7.10 -16.68 -3.23
C PRO A 17 5.98 -15.96 -4.01
N GLY A 18 6.12 -14.65 -4.21
CA GLY A 18 5.15 -13.77 -4.85
C GLY A 18 5.39 -12.33 -4.39
N ILE A 19 4.44 -11.46 -4.68
CA ILE A 19 4.41 -10.07 -4.25
C ILE A 19 3.17 -9.84 -3.39
N VAL A 20 3.34 -9.17 -2.25
CA VAL A 20 2.25 -8.84 -1.33
C VAL A 20 2.17 -7.32 -1.18
N ILE A 21 1.05 -6.74 -1.61
CA ILE A 21 0.84 -5.29 -1.57
C ILE A 21 -0.02 -4.97 -0.35
N PHE A 22 0.51 -4.18 0.58
CA PHE A 22 -0.24 -3.70 1.74
C PHE A 22 -0.92 -2.38 1.43
N VAL A 23 -2.23 -2.30 1.69
CA VAL A 23 -3.06 -1.12 1.43
C VAL A 23 -3.73 -0.70 2.73
N HIS A 24 -3.39 0.49 3.23
CA HIS A 24 -3.98 1.03 4.45
C HIS A 24 -5.37 1.63 4.21
N GLY A 25 -6.08 1.96 5.30
CA GLY A 25 -7.41 2.56 5.27
C GLY A 25 -7.39 4.08 5.40
N VAL A 26 -8.58 4.68 5.55
CA VAL A 26 -8.74 6.08 5.94
C VAL A 26 -8.09 6.35 7.29
N ASN A 27 -7.62 7.58 7.48
CA ASN A 27 -7.04 8.03 8.75
C ASN A 27 -5.90 7.15 9.26
N SER A 28 -5.02 6.74 8.34
CA SER A 28 -3.86 5.88 8.58
C SER A 28 -2.82 6.16 7.50
N GLU A 29 -1.53 6.07 7.86
CA GLU A 29 -0.38 6.15 6.94
C GLU A 29 0.31 4.78 6.76
N GLY A 30 -0.37 3.71 7.16
CA GLY A 30 0.16 2.34 7.11
C GLY A 30 1.03 1.98 8.32
N GLU A 31 0.66 2.42 9.52
CA GLU A 31 1.38 2.17 10.77
C GLU A 31 1.54 0.66 11.07
N TRP A 32 0.69 -0.18 10.49
CA TRP A 32 0.71 -1.64 10.65
C TRP A 32 1.68 -2.35 9.69
N PHE A 33 2.18 -1.67 8.67
CA PHE A 33 2.89 -2.27 7.56
C PHE A 33 4.18 -2.99 8.01
N GLU A 34 5.06 -2.31 8.73
CA GLU A 34 6.36 -2.87 9.15
C GLU A 34 6.22 -4.11 10.04
N ALA A 35 5.36 -4.02 11.06
CA ALA A 35 5.10 -5.14 11.96
C ALA A 35 4.50 -6.35 11.23
N SER A 36 3.65 -6.10 10.23
CA SER A 36 3.04 -7.16 9.44
C SER A 36 4.00 -7.77 8.44
N GLU A 37 4.90 -6.98 7.85
CA GLU A 37 5.98 -7.47 7.00
C GLU A 37 6.94 -8.36 7.79
N GLU A 38 7.33 -7.96 9.00
CA GLU A 38 8.17 -8.78 9.88
C GLU A 38 7.50 -10.14 10.17
N GLY A 39 6.22 -10.11 10.56
CA GLY A 39 5.43 -11.32 10.80
C GLY A 39 5.28 -12.19 9.54
N LEU A 40 5.07 -11.57 8.38
CA LEU A 40 4.91 -12.26 7.10
C LEU A 40 6.22 -12.94 6.67
N CYS A 41 7.35 -12.24 6.70
CA CYS A 41 8.67 -12.81 6.39
C CYS A 41 8.99 -13.99 7.31
N LYS A 42 8.78 -13.83 8.63
CA LYS A 42 8.97 -14.92 9.61
C LYS A 42 8.05 -16.12 9.32
N GLY A 43 6.78 -15.85 9.05
CA GLY A 43 5.77 -16.88 8.78
C GLY A 43 6.01 -17.63 7.47
N LEU A 44 6.47 -16.94 6.43
CA LEU A 44 6.81 -17.51 5.14
C LEU A 44 8.12 -18.30 5.20
N ASN A 45 9.16 -17.80 5.89
CA ASN A 45 10.39 -18.57 6.09
C ASN A 45 10.10 -19.92 6.74
N ARG A 46 9.27 -19.95 7.79
CA ARG A 46 8.85 -21.21 8.43
C ARG A 46 8.09 -22.14 7.48
N ARG A 47 7.13 -21.60 6.71
CA ARG A 47 6.26 -22.39 5.83
C ARG A 47 6.97 -22.92 4.59
N LEU A 48 7.92 -22.17 4.07
CA LEU A 48 8.65 -22.49 2.82
C LEU A 48 9.97 -23.23 3.06
N GLY A 49 10.26 -23.65 4.30
CA GLY A 49 11.47 -24.39 4.59
C GLY A 49 12.74 -23.55 4.56
N ARG A 50 12.67 -22.25 4.89
CA ARG A 50 13.79 -21.29 4.80
C ARG A 50 14.43 -20.95 6.14
N LEU A 51 14.32 -21.83 7.13
CA LEU A 51 15.02 -21.65 8.41
C LEU A 51 16.44 -22.22 8.33
N ASP A 52 17.30 -21.82 9.27
CA ASP A 52 18.71 -22.20 9.29
C ASP A 52 18.92 -23.73 9.38
N ASP A 53 18.02 -24.45 10.05
CA ASP A 53 18.03 -25.91 10.15
C ASP A 53 17.50 -26.62 8.89
N GLN A 54 16.93 -25.87 7.95
CA GLN A 54 16.29 -26.38 6.74
C GLN A 54 17.07 -26.03 5.47
N MET A 55 17.97 -25.05 5.54
CA MET A 55 18.77 -24.58 4.41
C MET A 55 20.24 -24.92 4.58
N MET A 56 20.88 -25.37 3.48
CA MET A 56 22.32 -25.63 3.45
C MET A 56 23.16 -24.33 3.48
N TYR A 57 22.60 -23.24 2.96
CA TYR A 57 23.20 -21.91 2.99
C TYR A 57 22.21 -20.92 3.59
N HIS A 58 22.71 -19.85 4.22
CA HIS A 58 21.88 -18.92 4.99
C HIS A 58 21.98 -17.49 4.45
N GLY A 59 21.10 -16.64 4.96
CA GLY A 59 21.01 -15.23 4.62
C GLY A 59 20.18 -14.92 3.39
N ILE A 60 20.16 -13.63 3.06
CA ILE A 60 19.44 -13.06 1.92
C ILE A 60 19.90 -13.71 0.62
N ASP A 61 21.21 -13.90 0.42
CA ASP A 61 21.77 -14.50 -0.79
C ASP A 61 21.27 -15.92 -1.04
N ALA A 62 20.93 -16.66 0.01
CA ALA A 62 20.31 -17.98 -0.09
C ALA A 62 18.80 -17.92 -0.31
N GLY A 63 18.17 -16.78 -0.02
CA GLY A 63 16.74 -16.52 -0.19
C GLY A 63 15.95 -16.53 1.11
N GLN A 64 16.58 -16.44 2.28
CA GLN A 64 15.86 -16.22 3.54
C GLN A 64 15.19 -14.85 3.50
N LEU A 65 13.88 -14.84 3.70
CA LEU A 65 13.08 -13.61 3.63
C LEU A 65 13.43 -12.73 4.81
N THR A 66 13.78 -11.48 4.53
CA THR A 66 14.21 -10.50 5.51
C THR A 66 13.44 -9.21 5.24
N PRO A 67 12.70 -8.66 6.23
CA PRO A 67 11.90 -7.45 6.02
C PRO A 67 12.80 -6.28 5.61
N ALA A 68 12.28 -5.40 4.76
CA ALA A 68 12.95 -4.15 4.45
C ALA A 68 12.99 -3.22 5.67
N LYS A 69 13.91 -2.26 5.61
CA LYS A 69 13.98 -1.14 6.56
C LYS A 69 13.56 0.13 5.85
N TYR A 70 12.85 0.99 6.55
CA TYR A 70 12.23 2.16 5.95
C TYR A 70 12.70 3.44 6.64
N THR A 71 12.73 4.50 5.84
CA THR A 71 12.91 5.86 6.33
C THR A 71 11.67 6.26 7.13
N GLU A 72 11.92 6.76 8.33
CA GLU A 72 10.92 7.15 9.31
C GLU A 72 10.00 8.22 8.72
N SER A 73 8.69 8.12 8.96
CA SER A 73 7.70 9.11 8.46
C SER A 73 7.73 10.42 9.23
N VAL A 74 8.20 10.38 10.48
CA VAL A 74 8.27 11.54 11.37
C VAL A 74 9.66 11.65 12.02
N THR A 75 10.05 12.88 12.27
CA THR A 75 11.21 13.27 13.07
C THR A 75 10.98 12.96 14.56
N PRO A 76 12.03 12.89 15.40
CA PRO A 76 11.90 12.64 16.84
C PRO A 76 11.04 13.66 17.60
N ASP A 77 10.93 14.88 17.07
CA ASP A 77 10.09 15.97 17.56
C ASP A 77 8.65 15.95 17.01
N GLY A 78 8.32 14.96 16.18
CA GLY A 78 6.95 14.63 15.77
C GLY A 78 6.45 15.34 14.50
N PHE A 79 7.32 16.01 13.77
CA PHE A 79 7.01 16.58 12.44
C PHE A 79 7.29 15.59 11.33
N LEU A 80 6.66 15.77 10.18
CA LEU A 80 6.95 15.02 8.96
C LEU A 80 8.44 15.05 8.65
N ASN A 81 8.99 13.89 8.35
CA ASN A 81 10.38 13.77 7.97
C ASN A 81 10.61 14.42 6.59
N PRO A 82 11.34 15.55 6.50
CA PRO A 82 11.58 16.22 5.22
C PRO A 82 12.49 15.42 4.29
N ASP A 83 13.25 14.47 4.85
CA ASP A 83 14.15 13.60 4.09
C ASP A 83 13.43 12.37 3.56
N LEU A 84 12.17 12.11 3.96
CA LEU A 84 11.39 11.00 3.40
C LEU A 84 10.95 11.32 1.96
N LEU A 85 11.62 10.70 0.99
CA LEU A 85 11.40 10.83 -0.44
C LEU A 85 11.10 9.48 -1.09
N ALA A 86 10.65 9.50 -2.34
CA ALA A 86 10.28 8.29 -3.07
C ALA A 86 11.47 7.37 -3.37
N ASP A 87 12.67 7.94 -3.53
CA ASP A 87 13.91 7.24 -3.89
C ASP A 87 14.72 6.75 -2.69
N ASN A 88 14.38 7.17 -1.48
CA ASN A 88 15.05 6.75 -0.25
C ASN A 88 14.08 6.16 0.80
N TYR A 89 12.84 5.85 0.39
CA TYR A 89 11.86 5.29 1.29
C TYR A 89 12.32 3.94 1.88
N ILE A 90 12.89 3.08 1.03
CA ILE A 90 13.53 1.84 1.45
C ILE A 90 15.00 2.16 1.73
N LYS A 91 15.44 1.89 2.95
CA LYS A 91 16.83 2.11 3.36
C LYS A 91 17.75 1.07 2.70
N PRO A 92 19.05 1.38 2.47
CA PRO A 92 19.94 0.55 1.66
C PRO A 92 20.39 -0.75 2.35
N GLU A 93 20.00 -0.99 3.60
CA GLU A 93 20.28 -2.23 4.31
C GLU A 93 19.74 -3.42 3.51
N PRO A 94 20.53 -4.51 3.40
CA PRO A 94 20.10 -5.71 2.71
C PRO A 94 18.77 -6.22 3.24
N SER A 95 17.83 -6.45 2.32
CA SER A 95 16.53 -7.04 2.61
C SER A 95 16.13 -7.99 1.49
N PHE A 96 15.17 -8.86 1.78
CA PHE A 96 14.59 -9.79 0.81
C PHE A 96 13.13 -10.04 1.16
N SER A 97 12.31 -9.04 0.88
CA SER A 97 10.91 -9.02 1.25
C SER A 97 10.01 -9.13 0.02
N PRO A 98 8.89 -9.87 0.11
CA PRO A 98 7.87 -9.86 -0.93
C PRO A 98 6.93 -8.64 -0.84
N VAL A 99 7.10 -7.76 0.15
CA VAL A 99 6.09 -6.73 0.48
C VAL A 99 6.31 -5.42 -0.28
N ILE A 100 5.22 -4.83 -0.73
CA ILE A 100 5.15 -3.45 -1.23
C ILE A 100 4.18 -2.65 -0.36
N HIS A 101 4.62 -1.51 0.16
CA HIS A 101 3.75 -0.57 0.88
C HIS A 101 3.05 0.37 -0.09
N PHE A 102 1.73 0.23 -0.22
CA PHE A 102 0.92 1.12 -1.04
C PHE A 102 0.24 2.19 -0.17
N ARG A 103 0.82 3.40 -0.19
CA ARG A 103 0.27 4.57 0.49
C ARG A 103 -0.59 5.42 -0.43
N TRP A 104 -1.70 5.90 0.11
CA TRP A 104 -2.62 6.80 -0.56
C TRP A 104 -3.22 7.80 0.42
N GLY A 105 -3.81 8.88 -0.07
CA GLY A 105 -4.37 9.90 0.80
C GLY A 105 -4.95 11.07 0.05
N TYR A 106 -5.32 12.08 0.83
CA TYR A 106 -5.89 13.32 0.34
C TYR A 106 -4.94 14.47 0.65
N ARG A 107 -4.77 15.39 -0.30
CA ARG A 107 -4.06 16.65 -0.10
C ARG A 107 -4.99 17.79 -0.50
N ALA A 108 -5.20 18.72 0.42
CA ALA A 108 -6.08 19.85 0.19
C ALA A 108 -5.41 20.88 -0.72
N THR A 109 -6.19 21.44 -1.64
CA THR A 109 -5.85 22.68 -2.33
C THR A 109 -6.07 23.89 -1.42
N ALA A 110 -5.53 25.06 -1.79
CA ALA A 110 -5.77 26.29 -1.03
C ALA A 110 -7.27 26.65 -0.89
N ALA A 111 -8.08 26.32 -1.90
CA ALA A 111 -9.52 26.52 -1.85
C ALA A 111 -10.19 25.55 -0.86
N GLU A 112 -9.81 24.28 -0.90
CA GLU A 112 -10.35 23.26 0.02
C GLU A 112 -9.87 23.47 1.46
N LEU A 113 -8.68 24.01 1.68
CA LEU A 113 -8.21 24.41 3.01
C LEU A 113 -9.12 25.49 3.61
N LYS A 114 -9.56 26.45 2.80
CA LYS A 114 -10.51 27.48 3.24
C LYS A 114 -11.88 26.90 3.58
N GLU A 115 -12.29 25.84 2.90
CA GLU A 115 -13.62 25.24 3.06
C GLU A 115 -13.68 24.17 4.17
N TYR A 116 -12.63 23.35 4.27
CA TYR A 116 -12.57 22.14 5.10
C TYR A 116 -11.44 22.13 6.12
N GLY A 117 -10.46 23.04 6.04
CA GLY A 117 -9.22 22.94 6.83
C GLY A 117 -9.41 22.95 8.34
N ASP A 118 -10.49 23.54 8.85
CA ASP A 118 -10.87 23.54 10.27
C ASP A 118 -11.74 22.33 10.69
N LYS A 119 -12.10 21.47 9.72
CA LYS A 119 -13.08 20.38 9.85
C LYS A 119 -12.49 18.98 9.69
N ILE A 120 -11.30 18.87 9.09
CA ILE A 120 -10.62 17.61 8.82
C ILE A 120 -9.20 17.64 9.39
N PHE A 121 -8.68 16.47 9.75
CA PHE A 121 -7.27 16.36 10.14
C PHE A 121 -6.39 16.44 8.90
N LEU A 122 -5.44 17.38 8.92
CA LEU A 122 -4.36 17.52 7.96
C LEU A 122 -3.06 17.75 8.74
N ASN A 123 -1.95 17.27 8.19
CA ASN A 123 -0.63 17.59 8.70
C ASN A 123 -0.16 18.98 8.25
N GLU A 124 1.04 19.38 8.64
CA GLU A 124 1.67 20.67 8.33
C GLU A 124 1.97 20.90 6.84
N LYS A 125 1.68 19.92 5.97
CA LYS A 125 1.77 20.00 4.50
C LYS A 125 0.41 19.87 3.82
N ASP A 126 -0.67 20.05 4.58
CA ASP A 126 -2.05 20.08 4.12
C ASP A 126 -2.54 18.75 3.52
N TYR A 127 -2.00 17.61 3.99
CA TYR A 127 -2.44 16.28 3.56
C TYR A 127 -2.74 15.33 4.72
N TRP A 128 -3.42 14.22 4.40
CA TRP A 128 -3.68 13.15 5.36
C TRP A 128 -3.85 11.77 4.71
N GLY A 129 -3.27 10.76 5.34
CA GLY A 129 -3.26 9.36 4.93
C GLY A 129 -4.63 8.74 4.91
N GLY A 130 -4.96 8.16 3.75
CA GLY A 130 -6.28 7.61 3.44
C GLY A 130 -7.39 8.66 3.41
N GLY A 131 -7.06 9.93 3.62
CA GLY A 131 -7.98 11.05 3.70
C GLY A 131 -8.87 11.05 4.95
N PRO A 132 -9.83 12.00 5.00
CA PRO A 132 -10.66 12.22 6.18
C PRO A 132 -11.48 10.98 6.55
N PHE A 133 -11.57 10.68 7.86
CA PHE A 133 -12.35 9.55 8.37
C PHE A 133 -13.83 9.59 7.93
N THR A 134 -14.41 10.78 7.84
CA THR A 134 -15.80 11.03 7.41
C THR A 134 -16.06 10.65 5.95
N ASN A 135 -15.01 10.47 5.14
CA ASN A 135 -15.09 9.98 3.78
C ASN A 135 -14.99 8.45 3.65
N GLY A 136 -14.98 7.74 4.78
CA GLY A 136 -15.19 6.30 4.77
C GLY A 136 -16.49 5.94 4.05
N CYS A 137 -16.42 4.96 3.14
CA CYS A 137 -17.55 4.49 2.36
C CYS A 137 -17.60 2.97 2.34
N ALA A 138 -18.81 2.41 2.26
CA ALA A 138 -19.06 0.97 2.34
C ALA A 138 -19.38 0.34 0.97
N SER A 139 -19.51 1.13 -0.09
CA SER A 139 -19.80 0.65 -1.44
C SER A 139 -18.86 1.26 -2.49
N LEU A 140 -18.64 0.56 -3.60
CA LEU A 140 -17.78 1.05 -4.69
C LEU A 140 -18.27 2.37 -5.32
N PRO A 141 -19.57 2.53 -5.66
CA PRO A 141 -20.07 3.76 -6.29
C PRO A 141 -19.84 5.01 -5.44
N ASP A 142 -19.79 4.85 -4.11
CA ASP A 142 -19.55 5.95 -3.18
C ASP A 142 -18.21 6.66 -3.36
N LEU A 143 -17.21 6.01 -3.99
CA LEU A 143 -15.94 6.65 -4.33
C LEU A 143 -16.11 7.77 -5.37
N TRP A 144 -17.11 7.67 -6.25
CA TRP A 144 -17.41 8.67 -7.28
C TRP A 144 -18.36 9.76 -6.81
N HIS A 145 -18.83 9.68 -5.56
CA HIS A 145 -19.70 10.71 -4.98
C HIS A 145 -18.91 11.82 -4.28
N GLY A 146 -19.62 12.89 -3.94
CA GLY A 146 -19.10 13.94 -3.05
C GLY A 146 -18.67 13.37 -1.70
N GLY A 147 -17.93 14.18 -0.93
CA GLY A 147 -17.65 13.87 0.47
C GLY A 147 -18.93 13.91 1.30
N LEU A 148 -18.80 13.65 2.60
CA LEU A 148 -19.93 13.80 3.51
C LEU A 148 -20.51 15.23 3.40
N ASP A 149 -21.79 15.37 3.04
CA ASP A 149 -22.54 16.60 3.25
C ASP A 149 -23.17 16.53 4.64
N ASP A 150 -22.93 17.55 5.46
CA ASP A 150 -23.48 17.66 6.80
C ASP A 150 -25.00 17.94 6.81
N ARG A 151 -25.59 18.24 5.65
CA ARG A 151 -27.03 18.44 5.45
C ARG A 151 -27.65 17.24 4.74
N THR A 152 -28.47 16.47 5.45
CA THR A 152 -29.14 15.28 4.87
C THR A 152 -30.45 15.65 4.17
N MET A 153 -31.24 16.58 4.72
CA MET A 153 -32.42 17.19 4.08
C MET A 153 -33.00 18.30 4.97
N GLY A 154 -33.28 19.49 4.41
CA GLY A 154 -33.91 20.59 5.15
C GLY A 154 -33.09 21.10 6.35
N TRP A 155 -33.66 21.03 7.56
CA TRP A 155 -33.03 21.45 8.83
C TRP A 155 -32.31 20.31 9.58
N MET A 156 -32.27 19.09 9.02
CA MET A 156 -31.62 17.95 9.67
C MET A 156 -30.14 17.86 9.27
N THR A 157 -29.26 17.84 10.26
CA THR A 157 -27.83 17.64 10.07
C THR A 157 -27.46 16.18 10.33
N VAL A 158 -26.39 15.69 9.68
CA VAL A 158 -25.84 14.33 9.94
C VAL A 158 -25.52 14.13 11.44
N GLN A 159 -25.23 15.21 12.17
CA GLN A 159 -25.01 15.18 13.62
C GLN A 159 -26.24 14.72 14.41
N GLY A 160 -27.46 15.03 13.93
CA GLY A 160 -28.70 14.64 14.60
C GLY A 160 -28.99 13.13 14.56
N ILE A 161 -28.30 12.38 13.69
CA ILE A 161 -28.43 10.93 13.53
C ILE A 161 -27.13 10.18 13.85
N ASN A 162 -26.07 10.90 14.21
CA ASN A 162 -24.79 10.31 14.58
C ASN A 162 -24.90 9.70 15.99
N PRO A 163 -24.74 8.37 16.16
CA PRO A 163 -24.85 7.73 17.46
C PRO A 163 -23.65 8.01 18.39
N THR A 164 -22.70 8.83 17.94
CA THR A 164 -21.46 9.14 18.66
C THR A 164 -21.31 10.63 18.92
N ASN A 165 -20.60 10.99 19.98
CA ASN A 165 -20.26 12.38 20.31
C ASN A 165 -19.12 12.96 19.44
N ARG A 166 -18.71 12.28 18.36
CA ARG A 166 -17.66 12.76 17.45
C ARG A 166 -18.32 13.58 16.34
N PRO A 167 -18.10 14.91 16.28
CA PRO A 167 -18.73 15.73 15.27
C PRO A 167 -18.30 15.27 13.85
N LEU A 168 -19.27 14.92 13.01
CA LEU A 168 -19.08 14.69 11.59
C LEU A 168 -19.18 16.00 10.81
N TYR A 169 -18.06 16.48 10.29
CA TYR A 169 -18.01 17.69 9.47
C TYR A 169 -18.01 17.37 7.99
N ARG A 170 -18.39 18.38 7.19
CA ARG A 170 -18.33 18.32 5.73
C ARG A 170 -16.91 17.98 5.27
N ALA A 171 -16.81 17.11 4.27
CA ALA A 171 -15.54 16.58 3.79
C ALA A 171 -15.37 16.80 2.28
N PRO A 172 -14.12 16.86 1.78
CA PRO A 172 -13.84 17.02 0.36
C PRO A 172 -14.36 15.83 -0.48
N PRO A 173 -14.54 16.01 -1.80
CA PRO A 173 -14.92 14.92 -2.71
C PRO A 173 -14.01 13.69 -2.62
N ARG A 174 -14.57 12.48 -2.79
CA ARG A 174 -13.86 11.20 -2.60
C ARG A 174 -13.02 10.74 -3.79
N ALA A 175 -12.92 11.56 -4.84
CA ALA A 175 -12.21 11.24 -6.08
C ALA A 175 -10.72 10.87 -5.86
N TYR A 176 -10.10 11.32 -4.77
CA TYR A 176 -8.74 10.89 -4.41
C TYR A 176 -8.65 9.37 -4.13
N GLY A 177 -9.72 8.74 -3.65
CA GLY A 177 -9.83 7.29 -3.50
C GLY A 177 -9.92 6.56 -4.85
N VAL A 178 -10.62 7.14 -5.83
CA VAL A 178 -10.65 6.62 -7.22
C VAL A 178 -9.26 6.70 -7.84
N LEU A 179 -8.57 7.83 -7.67
CA LEU A 179 -7.20 7.98 -8.15
C LEU A 179 -6.23 7.01 -7.47
N ALA A 180 -6.40 6.77 -6.16
CA ALA A 180 -5.64 5.77 -5.42
C ALA A 180 -5.86 4.36 -6.00
N ALA A 181 -7.11 3.97 -6.24
CA ALA A 181 -7.43 2.69 -6.85
C ALA A 181 -6.84 2.55 -8.26
N LEU A 182 -6.90 3.61 -9.07
CA LEU A 182 -6.27 3.61 -10.39
C LEU A 182 -4.74 3.42 -10.30
N ARG A 183 -4.09 4.09 -9.35
CA ARG A 183 -2.64 3.93 -9.11
C ARG A 183 -2.29 2.52 -8.66
N LEU A 184 -3.13 1.89 -7.82
CA LEU A 184 -2.94 0.50 -7.40
C LEU A 184 -3.08 -0.48 -8.60
N ALA A 185 -4.09 -0.27 -9.46
CA ALA A 185 -4.24 -1.06 -10.69
C ALA A 185 -3.03 -0.90 -11.63
N ARG A 186 -2.50 0.32 -11.78
CA ARG A 186 -1.28 0.58 -12.57
C ARG A 186 -0.02 -0.01 -11.96
N LEU A 187 0.06 -0.10 -10.64
CA LEU A 187 1.15 -0.83 -9.96
C LEU A 187 1.09 -2.32 -10.32
N ILE A 188 -0.10 -2.94 -10.25
CA ILE A 188 -0.30 -4.35 -10.63
C ILE A 188 0.05 -4.57 -12.10
N GLU A 189 -0.42 -3.71 -13.01
CA GLU A 189 -0.03 -3.73 -14.42
C GLU A 189 1.50 -3.67 -14.58
N SER A 190 2.17 -2.77 -13.85
CA SER A 190 3.64 -2.62 -13.92
C SER A 190 4.35 -3.90 -13.47
N ILE A 191 3.86 -4.54 -12.41
CA ILE A 191 4.37 -5.84 -11.96
C ILE A 191 4.17 -6.91 -13.04
N ARG A 192 2.98 -7.00 -13.64
CA ARG A 192 2.68 -7.97 -14.72
C ARG A 192 3.54 -7.74 -15.96
N ARG A 193 3.84 -6.48 -16.31
CA ARG A 193 4.79 -6.13 -17.37
C ARG A 193 6.22 -6.56 -17.06
N MET A 194 6.60 -6.65 -15.78
CA MET A 194 7.91 -7.15 -15.39
C MET A 194 7.96 -8.67 -15.35
N GLN A 195 6.90 -9.31 -14.84
CA GLN A 195 6.74 -10.76 -14.79
C GLN A 195 5.25 -11.12 -14.76
N ALA A 196 4.71 -11.64 -15.86
CA ALA A 196 3.27 -11.83 -16.02
C ALA A 196 2.71 -12.89 -15.07
N ASP A 197 3.50 -13.93 -14.75
CA ASP A 197 3.08 -15.09 -13.97
C ASP A 197 3.40 -15.02 -12.48
N VAL A 198 3.90 -13.88 -11.98
CA VAL A 198 4.20 -13.74 -10.54
C VAL A 198 2.89 -13.70 -9.73
N PRO A 199 2.76 -14.48 -8.65
CA PRO A 199 1.59 -14.35 -7.77
C PRO A 199 1.56 -12.98 -7.09
N ILE A 200 0.44 -12.29 -7.15
CA ILE A 200 0.22 -10.97 -6.52
C ILE A 200 -0.93 -11.10 -5.51
N THR A 201 -0.68 -10.74 -4.26
CA THR A 201 -1.70 -10.68 -3.20
C THR A 201 -1.86 -9.25 -2.69
N VAL A 202 -3.08 -8.76 -2.55
CA VAL A 202 -3.37 -7.44 -2.01
C VAL A 202 -4.01 -7.57 -0.63
N VAL A 203 -3.33 -7.10 0.41
CA VAL A 203 -3.83 -7.11 1.79
C VAL A 203 -4.32 -5.72 2.16
N CYS A 204 -5.64 -5.61 2.30
CA CYS A 204 -6.32 -4.35 2.56
C CYS A 204 -6.81 -4.22 4.01
N HIS A 205 -6.67 -3.02 4.57
CA HIS A 205 -7.26 -2.65 5.86
C HIS A 205 -8.37 -1.60 5.71
N SER A 206 -9.53 -1.84 6.35
CA SER A 206 -10.65 -0.88 6.41
C SER A 206 -11.02 -0.33 5.02
N GLN A 207 -11.02 0.99 4.80
CA GLN A 207 -11.30 1.62 3.50
C GLN A 207 -10.37 1.16 2.38
N GLY A 208 -9.18 0.66 2.71
CA GLY A 208 -8.27 0.05 1.75
C GLY A 208 -8.93 -1.10 0.99
N ASN A 209 -9.93 -1.78 1.57
CA ASN A 209 -10.70 -2.83 0.89
C ASN A 209 -11.47 -2.27 -0.31
N ILE A 210 -12.09 -1.09 -0.16
CA ILE A 210 -12.80 -0.43 -1.25
C ILE A 210 -11.82 0.05 -2.31
N VAL A 211 -10.64 0.56 -1.91
CA VAL A 211 -9.57 0.90 -2.86
C VAL A 211 -9.08 -0.33 -3.64
N GLY A 212 -8.85 -1.45 -2.95
CA GLY A 212 -8.41 -2.71 -3.56
C GLY A 212 -9.44 -3.30 -4.53
N LEU A 213 -10.70 -3.36 -4.12
CA LEU A 213 -11.80 -3.83 -4.98
C LEU A 213 -11.98 -2.92 -6.22
N THR A 214 -11.87 -1.60 -6.03
CA THR A 214 -11.94 -0.65 -7.16
C THR A 214 -10.74 -0.80 -8.08
N ALA A 215 -9.56 -1.08 -7.54
CA ALA A 215 -8.37 -1.36 -8.35
C ALA A 215 -8.53 -2.63 -9.18
N ALA A 216 -9.16 -3.67 -8.64
CA ALA A 216 -9.50 -4.87 -9.41
C ALA A 216 -10.46 -4.55 -10.56
N PHE A 217 -11.48 -3.72 -10.33
CA PHE A 217 -12.39 -3.24 -11.38
C PHE A 217 -11.65 -2.46 -12.49
N PHE A 218 -10.71 -1.58 -12.13
CA PHE A 218 -9.89 -0.90 -13.13
C PHE A 218 -8.95 -1.85 -13.88
N GLY A 219 -8.31 -2.78 -13.16
CA GLY A 219 -7.40 -3.76 -13.72
C GLY A 219 -8.08 -4.69 -14.73
N ASP A 220 -9.31 -5.11 -14.46
CA ASP A 220 -10.13 -5.94 -15.35
C ASP A 220 -10.48 -5.22 -16.67
N ALA A 221 -10.60 -3.89 -16.62
CA ALA A 221 -10.84 -3.05 -17.80
C ALA A 221 -9.56 -2.74 -18.59
N PHE A 222 -8.37 -3.03 -18.06
CA PHE A 222 -7.12 -2.83 -18.78
C PHE A 222 -6.88 -3.97 -19.78
N PRO A 223 -6.21 -3.69 -20.91
CA PRO A 223 -5.75 -4.76 -21.78
C PRO A 223 -4.68 -5.60 -21.08
N ASP A 224 -4.60 -6.86 -21.47
CA ASP A 224 -3.53 -7.75 -21.03
C ASP A 224 -2.17 -7.19 -21.43
N VAL A 225 -1.18 -7.49 -20.60
CA VAL A 225 0.20 -7.06 -20.82
C VAL A 225 1.11 -8.25 -21.02
N GLU A 226 2.11 -8.07 -21.88
CA GLU A 226 3.15 -9.05 -22.13
C GLU A 226 4.41 -8.70 -21.32
N ASP A 227 5.02 -9.71 -20.71
CA ASP A 227 6.31 -9.59 -20.02
C ASP A 227 7.50 -9.80 -20.98
N PRO A 228 8.75 -9.57 -20.55
CA PRO A 228 9.93 -9.73 -21.42
C PRO A 228 10.18 -11.16 -21.91
N TRP A 229 9.44 -12.14 -21.39
CA TRP A 229 9.54 -13.55 -21.76
C TRP A 229 8.36 -14.01 -22.65
N GLY A 230 7.54 -13.08 -23.13
CA GLY A 230 6.43 -13.37 -24.04
C GLY A 230 5.19 -13.97 -23.36
N ARG A 231 5.10 -13.88 -22.02
CA ARG A 231 3.92 -14.34 -21.28
C ARG A 231 2.94 -13.20 -21.10
N THR A 232 1.65 -13.50 -21.21
CA THR A 232 0.57 -12.52 -21.03
C THR A 232 0.00 -12.61 -19.62
N GLY A 233 -0.27 -11.46 -19.00
CA GLY A 233 -0.87 -11.36 -17.68
C GLY A 233 -2.02 -10.36 -17.64
N HIS A 234 -3.12 -10.77 -17.00
CA HIS A 234 -4.24 -9.87 -16.66
C HIS A 234 -3.82 -8.90 -15.54
N CYS A 235 -4.28 -7.65 -15.60
CA CYS A 235 -3.89 -6.57 -14.67
C CYS A 235 -4.64 -6.60 -13.33
N VAL A 236 -5.02 -7.80 -12.86
CA VAL A 236 -5.73 -8.03 -11.60
C VAL A 236 -4.84 -8.87 -10.68
N ALA A 237 -4.87 -8.57 -9.38
CA ALA A 237 -4.18 -9.38 -8.38
C ALA A 237 -4.89 -10.74 -8.21
N ASP A 238 -4.14 -11.76 -7.81
CA ASP A 238 -4.63 -13.14 -7.74
C ASP A 238 -5.42 -13.42 -6.45
N ALA A 239 -5.14 -12.67 -5.37
CA ALA A 239 -5.79 -12.80 -4.06
C ALA A 239 -5.86 -11.48 -3.30
#